data_AF-A0A6N7UU62-F1
#
_entry.id   AF-A0A6N7UU62-F1
#
_cell.length_a   1.000
_cell.length_b   1.000
_cell.length_c   1.000
_cell.angle_alpha   90.00
_cell.angle_beta   90.00
_cell.angle_gamma   90.00
#
_symmetry.space_group_name_H-M   'P 1'
#
loop_
_entity.id
_entity.type
_entity.pdbx_description
1 polymer ?
#
loop_
_entity_poly.entity_id
_entity_poly.type
_entity_poly.pdbx_seq_one_letter_code
_entity_poly.pdbx_strand_id
1 'polypeptide(L)'
;MGKQVLTPETSIPRLILENDIDIFLIPSIWPETFSYTTEEIMQMGMPVMSFDIGAPAERIKKYEKGLIIPEISPQAVLKSVKEEPLIREV
;
A
#
# COMPACT_ATOMS: atom_id res chain seq x y z
N MET A 1 -16.56 -16.90 1.45
CA MET A 1 -15.67 -16.02 0.69
C MET A 1 -16.51 -14.90 0.07
N GLY A 2 -16.91 -13.92 0.89
CA GLY A 2 -17.74 -12.82 0.42
C GLY A 2 -16.85 -11.83 -0.33
N LYS A 3 -16.97 -11.75 -1.66
CA LYS A 3 -16.44 -10.59 -2.36
C LYS A 3 -17.29 -9.41 -1.90
N GLN A 4 -16.67 -8.43 -1.27
CA GLN A 4 -17.32 -7.15 -1.03
C GLN A 4 -17.69 -6.59 -2.40
N VAL A 5 -18.98 -6.48 -2.68
CA VAL A 5 -19.45 -5.90 -3.94
C VAL A 5 -19.13 -4.42 -3.86
N LEU A 6 -18.07 -3.99 -4.55
CA LEU A 6 -17.72 -2.58 -4.68
C LEU A 6 -18.83 -1.92 -5.48
N THR A 7 -19.71 -1.19 -4.80
CA THR A 7 -20.63 -0.30 -5.48
C THR A 7 -19.85 0.95 -5.93
N PRO A 8 -20.31 1.70 -6.94
CA PRO A 8 -19.60 2.88 -7.44
C PRO A 8 -19.23 3.88 -6.34
N GLU A 9 -20.10 4.01 -5.33
CA GLU A 9 -19.93 4.85 -4.15
C GLU A 9 -18.87 4.37 -3.15
N THR A 10 -18.49 3.09 -3.16
CA THR A 10 -17.43 2.54 -2.29
C THR A 10 -16.20 2.09 -3.08
N SER A 11 -16.08 2.49 -4.35
CA SER A 11 -14.97 2.06 -5.20
C SER A 11 -13.66 2.72 -4.75
N ILE A 12 -12.57 1.94 -4.73
CA ILE A 12 -11.24 2.44 -4.32
C ILE A 12 -10.79 3.65 -5.17
N PRO A 13 -10.96 3.69 -6.51
CA PRO A 13 -10.59 4.86 -7.31
C PRO A 13 -11.32 6.14 -6.89
N ARG A 14 -12.60 6.03 -6.53
CA ARG A 14 -13.37 7.18 -6.04
C ARG A 14 -12.83 7.69 -4.71
N LEU A 15 -12.57 6.78 -3.77
CA LEU A 15 -12.04 7.15 -2.45
C LEU A 15 -10.65 7.79 -2.55
N ILE A 16 -9.81 7.34 -3.49
CA ILE A 16 -8.51 7.95 -3.78
C ILE A 16 -8.69 9.42 -4.16
N LEU A 17 -9.60 9.71 -5.11
CA LEU A 17 -9.85 11.07 -5.59
C LEU A 17 -10.53 11.96 -4.54
N GLU A 18 -11.48 11.43 -3.77
CA GLU A 18 -12.22 12.20 -2.78
C GLU A 18 -11.40 12.57 -1.54
N ASN A 19 -10.38 11.78 -1.22
CA ASN A 19 -9.55 11.97 -0.02
C ASN A 19 -8.12 12.41 -0.34
N ASP A 20 -7.82 12.75 -1.61
CA ASP A 20 -6.49 13.12 -2.08
C ASP A 20 -5.41 12.14 -1.59
N ILE A 21 -5.62 10.85 -1.85
CA ILE A 21 -4.71 9.80 -1.36
C ILE A 21 -3.45 9.72 -2.23
N ASP A 22 -2.30 10.02 -1.63
CA ASP A 22 -1.01 9.99 -2.32
C ASP A 22 -0.31 8.62 -2.24
N ILE A 23 -0.53 7.86 -1.16
CA ILE A 23 0.16 6.59 -0.90
C ILE A 23 -0.70 5.63 -0.06
N PHE A 24 -0.55 4.33 -0.32
CA PHE A 24 -1.15 3.26 0.46
C PHE A 24 -0.16 2.62 1.44
N LEU A 25 -0.65 2.22 2.61
CA LEU A 25 0.07 1.38 3.58
C LEU A 25 -0.65 0.03 3.73
N ILE A 26 0.11 -1.07 3.62
CA ILE A 26 -0.32 -2.43 3.98
C ILE A 26 0.38 -2.82 5.30
N PRO A 27 -0.23 -2.53 6.47
CA PRO A 27 0.41 -2.70 7.77
C PRO A 27 0.25 -4.12 8.32
N SER A 28 0.27 -5.14 7.46
CA SER A 28 0.05 -6.52 7.88
C SER A 28 1.25 -7.03 8.69
N ILE A 29 0.99 -7.50 9.90
CA ILE A 29 2.01 -8.05 10.82
C ILE A 29 2.14 -9.58 10.71
N TRP A 30 1.37 -10.19 9.82
CA TRP A 30 1.39 -11.62 9.52
C TRP A 30 1.81 -11.83 8.07
N PRO A 31 2.57 -12.90 7.73
CA PRO A 31 2.95 -13.18 6.35
C PRO A 31 1.73 -13.61 5.52
N GLU A 32 1.05 -12.64 4.93
CA GLU A 32 -0.04 -12.89 3.99
C GLU A 32 0.45 -13.67 2.76
N THR A 33 -0.40 -14.54 2.22
CA THR A 33 -0.01 -15.48 1.14
C THR A 33 -0.19 -14.92 -0.26
N PHE A 34 -1.20 -14.07 -0.50
CA PHE A 34 -1.53 -13.60 -1.86
C PHE A 34 -1.59 -12.07 -1.99
N SER A 35 -2.08 -11.36 -0.98
CA SER A 35 -2.27 -9.89 -1.00
C SER A 35 -2.81 -9.32 -2.33
N TYR A 36 -4.05 -9.68 -2.68
CA TYR A 36 -4.72 -9.10 -3.85
C TYR A 36 -4.89 -7.59 -3.73
N THR A 37 -5.03 -7.06 -2.51
CA THR A 37 -5.07 -5.62 -2.26
C THR A 37 -3.81 -4.92 -2.73
N THR A 38 -2.62 -5.48 -2.46
CA THR A 38 -1.35 -4.94 -2.97
C THR A 38 -1.33 -4.94 -4.49
N GLU A 39 -1.81 -6.01 -5.12
CA GLU A 39 -1.89 -6.12 -6.58
C GLU A 39 -2.84 -5.08 -7.20
N GLU A 40 -4.03 -4.89 -6.62
CA GLU A 40 -4.99 -3.87 -7.07
C GLU A 40 -4.39 -2.45 -6.98
N ILE A 41 -3.70 -2.13 -5.88
CA ILE A 41 -3.02 -0.83 -5.70
C ILE A 41 -1.92 -0.62 -6.76
N MET A 42 -1.12 -1.66 -7.02
CA MET A 42 -0.09 -1.62 -8.06
C MET A 42 -0.69 -1.45 -9.46
N GLN A 43 -1.82 -2.11 -9.76
CA GLN A 43 -2.51 -1.96 -11.04
C GLN A 43 -3.09 -0.55 -11.24
N MET A 44 -3.46 0.14 -10.15
CA MET A 44 -3.84 1.55 -10.21
C MET A 44 -2.65 2.50 -10.41
N GLY A 45 -1.40 2.00 -10.39
CA GLY A 45 -0.21 2.83 -10.54
C GLY A 45 0.09 3.73 -9.33
N MET A 46 -0.50 3.41 -8.17
CA MET A 46 -0.35 4.18 -6.94
C MET A 46 0.91 3.78 -6.16
N PRO A 47 1.54 4.70 -5.42
CA PRO A 47 2.57 4.36 -4.44
C PRO A 47 2.02 3.46 -3.34
N VAL A 48 2.82 2.48 -2.91
CA VAL A 48 2.43 1.54 -1.85
C VAL A 48 3.62 1.16 -0.98
N MET A 49 3.38 1.11 0.33
CA MET A 49 4.34 0.66 1.32
C MET A 49 3.82 -0.51 2.15
N SER A 50 4.72 -1.42 2.54
CA SER A 50 4.43 -2.50 3.49
C SER A 50 5.63 -2.79 4.37
N PHE A 51 5.40 -3.52 5.47
CA PHE A 51 6.49 -4.17 6.19
C PHE A 51 7.17 -5.24 5.33
N ASP A 52 8.43 -5.57 5.63
CA ASP A 52 9.19 -6.62 4.93
C ASP A 52 8.75 -8.04 5.35
N ILE A 53 7.49 -8.39 5.08
CA ILE A 53 6.91 -9.68 5.41
C ILE A 53 5.89 -10.15 4.36
N GLY A 54 5.98 -11.42 4.00
CA GLY A 54 5.00 -12.12 3.17
C GLY A 54 4.81 -11.57 1.75
N ALA A 55 3.67 -11.94 1.17
CA ALA A 55 3.27 -11.61 -0.20
C ALA A 55 3.28 -10.10 -0.56
N PRO A 56 2.88 -9.16 0.32
CA PRO A 56 2.99 -7.73 0.02
C PRO A 56 4.43 -7.33 -0.26
N ALA A 57 5.36 -7.67 0.64
CA ALA A 57 6.77 -7.29 0.52
C ALA A 57 7.42 -7.85 -0.75
N GLU A 58 7.18 -9.12 -1.06
CA GLU A 58 7.73 -9.78 -2.25
C GLU A 58 7.30 -9.12 -3.56
N ARG A 59 6.06 -8.58 -3.61
CA ARG A 59 5.54 -7.85 -4.77
C ARG A 59 6.07 -6.43 -4.83
N ILE A 60 6.00 -5.71 -3.71
CA ILE A 60 6.38 -4.30 -3.61
C ILE A 60 7.87 -4.11 -3.92
N LYS A 61 8.74 -5.05 -3.53
CA LYS A 61 10.17 -5.05 -3.91
C LYS A 61 10.44 -5.03 -5.42
N LYS A 62 9.48 -5.46 -6.24
CA LYS A 62 9.58 -5.53 -7.71
C LYS A 62 8.84 -4.38 -8.40
N TYR A 63 8.31 -3.43 -7.63
CA TYR A 63 7.45 -2.36 -8.13
C TYR A 63 8.16 -1.02 -7.99
N GLU A 64 8.14 -0.22 -9.06
CA GLU A 64 8.85 1.07 -9.14
C GLU A 64 8.38 2.11 -8.11
N LYS A 65 7.10 2.08 -7.73
CA LYS A 65 6.52 2.97 -6.69
C LYS A 65 6.32 2.23 -5.37
N GLY A 66 7.11 1.18 -5.14
CA GLY A 66 7.06 0.35 -3.96
C GLY A 66 8.06 0.80 -2.89
N LEU A 67 7.62 0.80 -1.64
CA LEU A 67 8.46 1.10 -0.49
C LEU A 67 8.38 -0.02 0.57
N ILE A 68 9.53 -0.53 0.98
CA ILE A 68 9.61 -1.55 2.03
C ILE A 68 10.04 -0.91 3.35
N ILE A 69 9.22 -1.09 4.38
CA ILE A 69 9.51 -0.67 5.74
C ILE A 69 10.21 -1.85 6.44
N PRO A 70 11.48 -1.71 6.83
CA PRO A 70 12.30 -2.82 7.32
C PRO A 70 11.91 -3.31 8.72
N GLU A 71 11.14 -2.52 9.46
CA GLU A 71 10.75 -2.80 10.85
C GLU A 71 9.25 -2.66 11.03
N ILE A 72 8.64 -3.62 11.74
CA ILE A 72 7.22 -3.57 12.12
C ILE A 72 7.06 -2.65 13.34
N SER A 73 7.06 -1.34 13.11
CA SER A 73 6.79 -0.36 14.15
C SER A 73 6.15 0.93 13.63
N PRO A 74 5.32 1.62 14.45
CA PRO A 74 4.78 2.93 14.09
C PRO A 74 5.87 3.97 13.79
N GLN A 75 7.00 3.89 14.49
CA GLN A 75 8.15 4.79 14.31
C GLN A 75 8.76 4.62 12.92
N ALA A 76 8.90 3.37 12.46
CA ALA A 76 9.40 3.09 11.12
C ALA A 76 8.44 3.62 10.04
N VAL A 77 7.12 3.44 10.21
CA VAL A 77 6.11 4.01 9.30
C VAL A 77 6.21 5.53 9.25
N LEU A 78 6.24 6.19 10.41
CA LEU A 78 6.32 7.66 10.47
C LEU A 78 7.60 8.19 9.82
N LYS A 79 8.72 7.51 10.02
CA LYS A 79 10.01 7.84 9.40
C LYS A 79 9.91 7.74 7.88
N SER A 80 9.39 6.63 7.36
CA SER A 80 9.17 6.41 5.94
C SER A 80 8.32 7.52 5.31
N VAL A 81 7.17 7.86 5.91
CA VAL A 81 6.31 8.95 5.43
C VAL A 81 7.03 10.29 5.38
N LYS A 82 7.89 10.58 6.36
CA LYS A 82 8.57 11.87 6.44
C LYS A 82 9.77 11.98 5.52
N GLU A 83 10.48 10.89 5.25
CA GLU A 83 11.82 10.92 4.64
C GLU A 83 11.85 10.47 3.19
N GLU A 84 10.89 9.67 2.74
CA GLU A 84 10.94 9.07 1.40
C GLU A 84 10.59 10.07 0.29
N PRO A 85 11.44 10.23 -0.74
CA PRO A 85 11.21 11.14 -1.85
C PRO A 85 9.90 10.85 -2.60
N LEU A 86 9.55 9.57 -2.75
CA LEU A 86 8.30 9.13 -3.38
C LEU A 86 7.04 9.72 -2.73
N ILE A 87 7.14 10.19 -1.49
CA ILE A 87 6.04 10.75 -0.70
C ILE A 87 6.11 12.28 -0.67
N ARG A 88 7.29 12.87 -0.87
CA ARG A 88 7.50 14.33 -0.81
C ARG A 88 7.19 15.07 -2.11
N GLU A 89 7.09 14.35 -3.23
CA GLU A 89 6.87 14.90 -4.57
C GLU A 89 5.40 14.86 -5.02
N VAL A 90 4.49 14.45 -4.14
CA VAL A 90 3.03 14.43 -4.36
C VAL A 90 2.41 15.65 -3.68
#